data_AF-A0A2E7QBF8-F1
#
_entry.id   AF-A0A2E7QBF8-F1
#
_cell.length_a   1.000
_cell.length_b   1.000
_cell.length_c   1.000
_cell.angle_alpha   90.00
_cell.angle_beta   90.00
_cell.angle_gamma   90.00
#
_symmetry.space_group_name_H-M   'P 1'
#
loop_
_entity.id
_entity.type
_entity.pdbx_description
1 polymer ?
#
loop_
_entity_poly.entity_id
_entity_poly.type
_entity_poly.pdbx_seq_one_letter_code
_entity_poly.pdbx_strand_id
1 'polypeptide(L)'
;MKRVSGHPFLGVSAVLRHELRLLFFAPLTYLFQAAFLLALNAFVFLVANFYGSDEATLRLLLVFLPWVSLVLVPALSMAAWTDSHTSREIELLYSLPVSPTAVVLGKFAAGYLLLLLTLFMTLPFAFTVAYLGEPDKGVMLASYLAAALFLGASFAVTLFAGTFVREPVGAFVTGAGALFVLMLCGWDVFGRLVSDLLPQWAWETLVVYSPLTWSQVVGQGLVPTQALIYSLLTIAGSLLLAHWVMGERRRGGLSGLLRADRLSAFAAVMLVWLAGIPLSERIPGQIDLTEEQEFTLHAGTREVLERLPEDTMLTLYWSATEDTVPASIKSHARRTQSLIREMAKVSGLDWQVVDPEPDSEPEIQALSQRIHKVPMSSGDHFFLGLTVEQGGRIGRIPYLDIRRESLLEYDLVQALNGLSRQSTPKIAIVSPLLPSSAALAEREGLSFMAELKRAYDVAVVPFFKTEIPSGIDVVILMGADILHEDMLYSIDQFVMAGGSLIAMIDPFSRVKRANNVTNPSPSDEI
;
A
#
# COMPACT_ATOMS: atom_id res chain seq x y z
N MET A 1 9.77 52.54 -19.19
CA MET A 1 10.11 51.30 -19.92
C MET A 1 8.91 50.37 -19.89
N LYS A 2 8.30 50.10 -21.05
CA LYS A 2 7.17 49.16 -21.17
C LYS A 2 7.64 47.77 -20.75
N ARG A 3 7.01 47.18 -19.72
CA ARG A 3 7.10 45.74 -19.45
C ARG A 3 6.64 45.02 -20.72
N VAL A 4 7.57 44.52 -21.53
CA VAL A 4 7.21 43.59 -22.59
C VAL A 4 6.62 42.39 -21.86
N SER A 5 5.32 42.19 -22.04
CA SER A 5 4.55 41.06 -21.56
C SER A 5 4.97 39.80 -22.32
N GLY A 6 6.24 39.42 -22.17
CA GLY A 6 6.72 38.11 -22.59
C GLY A 6 5.98 37.08 -21.75
N HIS A 7 5.33 36.14 -22.43
CA HIS A 7 4.56 35.08 -21.77
C HIS A 7 5.34 34.51 -20.58
N PRO A 8 4.73 34.39 -19.38
CA PRO A 8 5.42 33.93 -18.17
C PRO A 8 6.14 32.60 -18.38
N PHE A 9 5.61 31.75 -19.26
CA PHE A 9 6.20 30.49 -19.70
C PHE A 9 7.56 30.62 -20.41
N LEU A 10 7.77 31.67 -21.22
CA LEU A 10 9.06 31.89 -21.88
C LEU A 10 10.16 32.21 -20.86
N GLY A 11 9.84 33.01 -19.84
CA GLY A 11 10.76 33.31 -18.74
C GLY A 11 11.14 32.08 -17.92
N VAL A 12 10.17 31.24 -17.57
CA VAL A 12 10.41 29.98 -16.82
C VAL A 12 11.34 29.06 -17.62
N SER A 13 11.07 28.85 -18.91
CA SER A 13 11.86 27.96 -19.76
C SER A 13 13.31 28.44 -19.93
N ALA A 14 13.52 29.77 -19.99
CA ALA A 14 14.85 30.36 -20.08
C ALA A 14 15.66 30.14 -18.79
N VAL A 15 15.04 30.37 -17.63
CA VAL A 15 15.66 30.09 -16.32
C VAL A 15 15.96 28.60 -16.18
N LEU A 16 15.00 27.73 -16.49
CA LEU A 16 15.17 26.29 -16.41
C LEU A 16 16.38 25.81 -17.23
N ARG A 17 16.49 26.23 -18.50
CA ARG A 17 17.62 25.85 -19.35
C ARG A 17 18.96 26.36 -18.82
N HIS A 18 18.98 27.57 -18.25
CA HIS A 18 20.17 28.13 -17.66
C HIS A 18 20.60 27.36 -16.40
N GLU A 19 19.67 27.11 -15.48
CA GLU A 19 19.91 26.38 -14.23
C GLU A 19 20.30 24.92 -14.50
N LEU A 20 19.63 24.23 -15.42
CA LEU A 20 20.03 22.88 -15.82
C LEU A 20 21.45 22.86 -16.37
N ARG A 21 21.82 23.84 -17.21
CA ARG A 21 23.19 23.94 -17.72
C ARG A 21 24.18 24.11 -16.57
N LEU A 22 23.91 24.99 -15.63
CA LEU A 22 24.77 25.18 -14.45
C LEU A 22 24.90 23.90 -13.64
N LEU A 23 23.80 23.21 -13.36
CA LEU A 23 23.80 21.95 -12.62
C LEU A 23 24.56 20.84 -13.37
N PHE A 24 24.33 20.63 -14.67
CA PHE A 24 25.00 19.57 -15.43
C PHE A 24 26.51 19.81 -15.65
N PHE A 25 26.96 21.05 -15.73
CA PHE A 25 28.38 21.36 -15.87
C PHE A 25 29.12 21.49 -14.52
N ALA A 26 28.40 21.51 -13.40
CA ALA A 26 29.00 21.53 -12.07
C ALA A 26 29.47 20.12 -11.65
N PRO A 27 30.77 19.93 -11.34
CA PRO A 27 31.28 18.64 -10.84
C PRO A 27 30.57 18.16 -9.56
N LEU A 28 30.12 19.12 -8.73
CA LEU A 28 29.40 18.85 -7.49
C LEU A 28 28.11 18.05 -7.70
N THR A 29 27.43 18.24 -8.84
CA THR A 29 26.19 17.53 -9.19
C THR A 29 26.42 16.04 -9.35
N TYR A 30 27.51 15.62 -10.00
CA TYR A 30 27.84 14.21 -10.17
C TYR A 30 28.25 13.57 -8.84
N LEU A 31 28.97 14.32 -8.00
CA LEU A 31 29.32 13.87 -6.64
C LEU A 31 28.05 13.70 -5.79
N PHE A 32 27.11 14.63 -5.90
CA PHE A 32 25.80 14.55 -5.26
C PHE A 32 25.03 13.30 -5.70
N GLN A 33 24.93 13.04 -7.01
CA GLN A 33 24.25 11.87 -7.55
C GLN A 33 24.92 10.56 -7.10
N ALA A 34 26.25 10.50 -7.16
CA ALA A 34 27.01 9.34 -6.69
C ALA A 34 26.78 9.10 -5.19
N ALA A 35 26.84 10.14 -4.36
CA ALA A 35 26.58 10.04 -2.92
C ALA A 35 25.14 9.57 -2.64
N PHE A 36 24.16 10.08 -3.38
CA PHE A 36 22.75 9.67 -3.24
C PHE A 36 22.56 8.19 -3.56
N LEU A 37 23.07 7.74 -4.71
CA LEU A 37 22.97 6.36 -5.15
C LEU A 37 23.73 5.42 -4.22
N LEU A 38 24.96 5.78 -3.82
CA LEU A 38 25.77 4.96 -2.92
C LEU A 38 25.13 4.84 -1.54
N ALA A 39 24.66 5.95 -0.96
CA ALA A 39 24.01 5.93 0.34
C ALA A 39 22.74 5.08 0.31
N LEU A 40 21.88 5.27 -0.70
CA LEU A 40 20.63 4.51 -0.82
C LEU A 40 20.89 3.01 -1.01
N ASN A 41 21.80 2.63 -1.91
CA ASN A 41 22.15 1.22 -2.11
C ASN A 41 22.85 0.62 -0.88
N ALA A 42 23.71 1.37 -0.19
CA ALA A 42 24.35 0.90 1.03
C ALA A 42 23.30 0.63 2.12
N PHE A 43 22.33 1.52 2.31
CA PHE A 43 21.26 1.28 3.28
C PHE A 43 20.41 0.07 2.91
N VAL A 44 20.05 -0.11 1.64
CA VAL A 44 19.23 -1.26 1.20
C VAL A 44 19.99 -2.58 1.34
N PHE A 45 21.21 -2.68 0.81
CA PHE A 45 21.94 -3.96 0.78
C PHE A 45 22.67 -4.27 2.08
N LEU A 46 23.30 -3.29 2.72
CA LEU A 46 24.13 -3.52 3.92
C LEU A 46 23.33 -3.41 5.21
N VAL A 47 22.49 -2.37 5.35
CA VAL A 47 21.76 -2.12 6.60
C VAL A 47 20.46 -2.92 6.66
N ALA A 48 19.69 -2.96 5.58
CA ALA A 48 18.44 -3.72 5.52
C ALA A 48 18.65 -5.23 5.30
N ASN A 49 19.87 -5.63 4.96
CA ASN A 49 20.20 -7.02 4.63
C ASN A 49 19.26 -7.61 3.56
N PHE A 50 19.13 -6.94 2.42
CA PHE A 50 18.22 -7.31 1.31
C PHE A 50 18.28 -8.82 0.94
N TYR A 51 19.46 -9.43 0.93
CA TYR A 51 19.58 -10.86 0.60
C TYR A 51 19.06 -11.79 1.71
N GLY A 52 18.99 -11.31 2.94
CA GLY A 52 18.44 -12.07 4.07
C GLY A 52 16.95 -11.83 4.34
N SER A 53 16.31 -10.88 3.64
CA SER A 53 14.86 -10.66 3.79
C SER A 53 14.01 -11.66 3.00
N ASP A 54 14.60 -12.44 2.09
CA ASP A 54 13.91 -13.43 1.23
C ASP A 54 12.70 -12.87 0.44
N GLU A 55 12.64 -11.55 0.30
CA GLU A 55 11.55 -10.81 -0.32
C GLU A 55 12.12 -9.90 -1.43
N ALA A 56 11.76 -10.16 -2.68
CA ALA A 56 12.16 -9.35 -3.83
C ALA A 56 11.22 -8.14 -3.99
N THR A 57 11.46 -7.06 -3.25
CA THR A 57 10.56 -5.87 -3.25
C THR A 57 11.30 -4.54 -3.20
N LEU A 58 10.70 -3.52 -3.84
CA LEU A 58 11.19 -2.13 -3.81
C LEU A 58 10.84 -1.37 -2.52
N ARG A 59 10.10 -1.99 -1.60
CA ARG A 59 9.69 -1.38 -0.33
C ARG A 59 10.89 -0.88 0.48
N LEU A 60 12.00 -1.63 0.49
CA LEU A 60 13.21 -1.22 1.21
C LEU A 60 13.79 0.09 0.67
N LEU A 61 13.72 0.33 -0.64
CA LEU A 61 14.13 1.61 -1.23
C LEU A 61 13.30 2.76 -0.66
N LEU A 62 11.98 2.60 -0.56
CA LEU A 62 11.09 3.62 -0.02
C LEU A 62 11.24 3.85 1.48
N VAL A 63 11.66 2.83 2.24
CA VAL A 63 11.95 2.97 3.67
C VAL A 63 13.19 3.85 3.89
N PHE A 64 14.23 3.72 3.06
CA PHE A 64 15.49 4.46 3.23
C PHE A 64 15.57 5.78 2.46
N LEU A 65 14.77 5.96 1.40
CA LEU A 65 14.73 7.19 0.62
C LEU A 65 14.53 8.46 1.48
N PRO A 66 13.62 8.50 2.47
CA PRO A 66 13.41 9.67 3.32
C PRO A 66 14.65 10.05 4.12
N TRP A 67 15.34 9.07 4.70
CA TRP A 67 16.55 9.30 5.49
C TRP A 67 17.71 9.81 4.66
N VAL A 68 17.90 9.27 3.46
CA VAL A 68 18.90 9.77 2.50
C VAL A 68 18.54 11.18 2.04
N SER A 69 17.26 11.42 1.74
CA SER A 69 16.76 12.71 1.29
C SER A 69 16.93 13.81 2.35
N LEU A 70 16.84 13.45 3.64
CA LEU A 70 16.93 14.38 4.76
C LEU A 70 18.27 15.14 4.77
N VAL A 71 19.33 14.51 4.29
CA VAL A 71 20.65 15.13 4.16
C VAL A 71 20.86 15.66 2.74
N LEU A 72 20.57 14.85 1.73
CA LEU A 72 20.98 15.18 0.37
C LEU A 72 20.07 16.23 -0.29
N VAL A 73 18.75 16.18 -0.10
CA VAL A 73 17.85 17.16 -0.72
C VAL A 73 18.12 18.60 -0.23
N PRO A 74 18.35 18.86 1.07
CA PRO A 74 18.84 20.15 1.54
C PRO A 74 20.20 20.53 0.94
N ALA A 75 21.14 19.59 0.82
CA ALA A 75 22.46 19.83 0.24
C ALA A 75 22.38 20.26 -1.24
N LEU A 76 21.42 19.73 -1.99
CA LEU A 76 21.15 20.19 -3.36
C LEU A 76 20.57 21.61 -3.36
N SER A 77 19.64 21.91 -2.45
CA SER A 77 18.97 23.21 -2.38
C SER A 77 19.85 24.34 -1.81
N MET A 78 20.95 24.01 -1.11
CA MET A 78 21.74 24.99 -0.35
C MET A 78 22.35 26.08 -1.24
N ALA A 79 22.73 25.74 -2.48
CA ALA A 79 23.32 26.66 -3.45
C ALA A 79 22.26 27.48 -4.22
N ALA A 80 20.97 27.19 -4.04
CA ALA A 80 19.92 27.81 -4.84
C ALA A 80 19.74 29.31 -4.53
N TRP A 81 20.10 29.79 -3.33
CA TRP A 81 19.85 31.17 -2.91
C TRP A 81 21.10 31.91 -2.44
N THR A 82 22.28 31.32 -2.62
CA THR A 82 23.53 31.90 -2.14
C THR A 82 23.96 33.06 -3.02
N ASP A 83 24.24 34.21 -2.39
CA ASP A 83 24.85 35.33 -3.06
C ASP A 83 26.33 34.97 -3.31
N SER A 84 26.70 34.68 -4.56
CA SER A 84 28.12 34.58 -4.91
C SER A 84 28.78 35.92 -4.57
N HIS A 85 29.95 35.89 -3.94
CA HIS A 85 30.60 37.06 -3.34
C HIS A 85 31.02 38.16 -4.35
N THR A 86 30.67 38.02 -5.62
CA THR A 86 30.87 39.05 -6.64
C THR A 86 29.56 39.77 -6.88
N SER A 87 29.34 40.84 -6.11
CA SER A 87 28.17 41.74 -6.10
C SER A 87 27.69 42.24 -7.49
N ARG A 88 28.45 42.04 -8.57
CA ARG A 88 28.13 42.44 -9.94
C ARG A 88 27.20 41.47 -10.68
N GLU A 89 27.19 40.17 -10.38
CA GLU A 89 26.35 39.19 -11.11
C GLU A 89 24.88 39.24 -10.68
N ILE A 90 24.62 39.51 -9.40
CA ILE A 90 23.28 39.65 -8.83
C ILE A 90 22.61 40.94 -9.34
N GLU A 91 23.37 42.03 -9.50
CA GLU A 91 22.88 43.26 -10.14
C GLU A 91 22.54 43.05 -11.63
N LEU A 92 23.32 42.23 -12.34
CA LEU A 92 23.03 41.81 -13.71
C LEU A 92 21.77 40.92 -13.80
N LEU A 93 21.58 39.98 -12.87
CA LEU A 93 20.36 39.16 -12.78
C LEU A 93 19.11 39.97 -12.39
N TYR A 94 19.24 40.98 -11.54
CA TYR A 94 18.13 41.88 -11.18
C TYR A 94 17.81 42.92 -12.25
N SER A 95 18.75 43.23 -13.14
CA SER A 95 18.50 44.08 -14.30
C SER A 95 17.87 43.33 -15.49
N LEU A 96 17.91 42.00 -15.49
CA LEU A 96 17.17 41.18 -16.46
C LEU A 96 15.66 41.23 -16.17
N PRO A 97 14.79 41.39 -17.20
CA PRO A 97 13.34 41.52 -17.05
C PRO A 97 12.65 40.17 -16.76
N VAL A 98 13.16 39.40 -15.80
CA VAL A 98 12.63 38.08 -15.43
C VAL A 98 11.79 38.21 -14.16
N SER A 99 10.56 37.70 -14.21
CA SER A 99 9.66 37.71 -13.06
C SER A 99 10.24 36.87 -11.91
N PRO A 100 10.05 37.26 -10.63
CA PRO A 100 10.50 36.45 -9.51
C PRO A 100 9.82 35.06 -9.48
N THR A 101 8.60 34.94 -10.01
CA THR A 101 7.90 33.66 -10.17
C THR A 101 8.63 32.72 -11.12
N ALA A 102 9.16 33.25 -12.24
CA ALA A 102 9.90 32.45 -13.21
C ALA A 102 11.22 31.93 -12.63
N VAL A 103 11.86 32.71 -11.76
CA VAL A 103 13.09 32.29 -11.07
C VAL A 103 12.81 31.12 -10.11
N VAL A 104 11.81 31.24 -9.24
CA VAL A 104 11.48 30.19 -8.27
C VAL A 104 11.05 28.90 -8.98
N LEU A 105 10.15 29.00 -9.96
CA LEU A 105 9.69 27.84 -10.73
C LEU A 105 10.81 27.20 -11.56
N GLY A 106 11.69 28.01 -12.16
CA GLY A 106 12.82 27.50 -12.93
C GLY A 106 13.83 26.75 -12.06
N LYS A 107 14.15 27.26 -10.86
CA LYS A 107 15.04 26.59 -9.90
C LYS A 107 14.44 25.30 -9.35
N PHE A 108 13.15 25.34 -8.99
CA PHE A 108 12.43 24.13 -8.57
C PHE A 108 12.46 23.06 -9.67
N ALA A 109 12.06 23.41 -10.89
CA ALA A 109 12.01 22.46 -12.00
C ALA A 109 13.40 21.91 -12.37
N ALA A 110 14.46 22.72 -12.30
CA ALA A 110 15.82 22.27 -12.59
C ALA A 110 16.31 21.24 -11.55
N GLY A 111 16.16 21.55 -10.25
CA GLY A 111 16.55 20.64 -9.18
C GLY A 111 15.66 19.40 -9.09
N TYR A 112 14.36 19.54 -9.34
CA TYR A 112 13.43 18.41 -9.38
C TYR A 112 13.75 17.45 -10.53
N LEU A 113 14.07 17.97 -11.73
CA LEU A 113 14.49 17.15 -12.86
C LEU A 113 15.80 16.41 -12.55
N LEU A 114 16.74 17.06 -11.85
CA LEU A 114 17.96 16.39 -11.38
C LEU A 114 17.64 15.25 -10.40
N LEU A 115 16.71 15.45 -9.45
CA LEU A 115 16.27 14.40 -8.53
C LEU A 115 15.56 13.25 -9.26
N LEU A 116 14.72 13.55 -10.27
CA LEU A 116 14.10 12.54 -11.13
C LEU A 116 15.14 11.76 -11.93
N LEU A 117 16.18 12.43 -12.43
CA LEU A 117 17.30 11.77 -13.09
C LEU A 117 18.03 10.84 -12.13
N THR A 118 18.29 11.28 -10.88
CA THR A 118 18.88 10.42 -9.84
C THR A 118 18.01 9.22 -9.53
N LEU A 119 16.69 9.41 -9.44
CA LEU A 119 15.73 8.31 -9.26
C LEU A 119 15.74 7.36 -10.46
N PHE A 120 15.83 7.87 -11.69
CA PHE A 120 15.99 7.04 -12.88
C PHE A 120 17.28 6.21 -12.83
N MET A 121 18.37 6.75 -12.26
CA MET A 121 19.61 5.99 -12.08
C MET A 121 19.52 4.87 -11.04
N THR A 122 18.42 4.76 -10.27
CA THR A 122 18.18 3.60 -9.39
C THR A 122 17.48 2.44 -10.10
N LEU A 123 17.08 2.58 -11.37
CA LEU A 123 16.47 1.49 -12.15
C LEU A 123 17.28 0.18 -12.19
N PRO A 124 18.63 0.18 -12.20
CA PRO A 124 19.39 -1.06 -12.08
C PRO A 124 19.01 -1.89 -10.84
N PHE A 125 18.66 -1.25 -9.72
CA PHE A 125 18.17 -1.96 -8.54
C PHE A 125 16.80 -2.63 -8.81
N ALA A 126 15.87 -1.94 -9.47
CA ALA A 126 14.59 -2.53 -9.86
C ALA A 126 14.75 -3.72 -10.83
N PHE A 127 15.71 -3.65 -11.76
CA PHE A 127 16.04 -4.79 -12.61
C PHE A 127 16.59 -5.97 -11.80
N THR A 128 17.44 -5.72 -10.80
CA THR A 128 17.93 -6.77 -9.90
C THR A 128 16.79 -7.44 -9.14
N VAL A 129 15.82 -6.67 -8.63
CA VAL A 129 14.64 -7.21 -7.94
C VAL A 129 13.78 -8.05 -8.88
N ALA A 130 13.52 -7.57 -10.09
CA ALA A 130 12.75 -8.31 -11.10
C ALA A 130 13.50 -9.54 -11.66
N TYR A 131 14.82 -9.59 -11.53
CA TYR A 131 15.62 -10.76 -11.91
C TYR A 131 15.65 -11.83 -10.81
N LEU A 132 15.65 -11.41 -9.53
CA LEU A 132 15.73 -12.31 -8.38
C LEU A 132 14.38 -12.90 -7.95
N GLY A 133 13.26 -12.28 -8.31
CA GLY A 133 11.92 -12.77 -8.00
C GLY A 133 10.85 -12.30 -8.97
N GLU A 134 9.58 -12.50 -8.61
CA GLU A 134 8.41 -12.08 -9.38
C GLU A 134 7.68 -10.93 -8.66
N PRO A 135 8.27 -9.70 -8.61
CA PRO A 135 7.62 -8.56 -7.99
C PRO A 135 6.41 -8.09 -8.81
N ASP A 136 5.34 -7.66 -8.11
CA ASP A 136 4.22 -6.96 -8.73
C ASP A 136 4.72 -5.68 -9.42
N LYS A 137 4.57 -5.65 -10.75
CA LYS A 137 5.05 -4.53 -11.60
C LYS A 137 4.29 -3.24 -11.32
N GLY A 138 3.03 -3.37 -10.95
CA GLY A 138 2.16 -2.30 -10.49
C GLY A 138 2.66 -1.63 -9.23
N VAL A 139 2.98 -2.43 -8.21
CA VAL A 139 3.60 -1.96 -6.96
C VAL A 139 4.98 -1.34 -7.23
N MET A 140 5.74 -1.88 -8.18
CA MET A 140 7.02 -1.28 -8.57
C MET A 140 6.84 0.13 -9.17
N LEU A 141 5.91 0.30 -10.12
CA LEU A 141 5.61 1.61 -10.71
C LEU A 141 5.09 2.59 -9.66
N ALA A 142 4.18 2.14 -8.79
CA ALA A 142 3.64 2.93 -7.70
C ALA A 142 4.75 3.36 -6.73
N SER A 143 5.72 2.48 -6.45
CA SER A 143 6.89 2.82 -5.63
C SER A 143 7.75 3.91 -6.23
N TYR A 144 8.01 3.87 -7.55
CA TYR A 144 8.74 4.96 -8.21
C TYR A 144 7.94 6.27 -8.25
N LEU A 145 6.61 6.19 -8.40
CA LEU A 145 5.73 7.36 -8.31
C LEU A 145 5.76 7.96 -6.89
N ALA A 146 5.69 7.13 -5.84
CA ALA A 146 5.80 7.54 -4.45
C ALA A 146 7.11 8.29 -4.19
N ALA A 147 8.23 7.72 -4.65
CA ALA A 147 9.55 8.35 -4.56
C ALA A 147 9.61 9.70 -5.29
N ALA A 148 9.04 9.80 -6.49
CA ALA A 148 9.01 11.03 -7.28
C ALA A 148 8.17 12.14 -6.62
N LEU A 149 7.00 11.80 -6.06
CA LEU A 149 6.15 12.73 -5.33
C LEU A 149 6.83 13.21 -4.03
N PHE A 150 7.40 12.26 -3.29
CA PHE A 150 8.13 12.51 -2.05
C PHE A 150 9.32 13.45 -2.26
N LEU A 151 10.17 13.19 -3.26
CA LEU A 151 11.32 14.04 -3.58
C LEU A 151 10.90 15.44 -4.04
N GLY A 152 9.79 15.54 -4.79
CA GLY A 152 9.24 16.83 -5.23
C GLY A 152 8.77 17.70 -4.06
N ALA A 153 7.96 17.12 -3.16
CA ALA A 153 7.50 17.81 -1.96
C ALA A 153 8.68 18.21 -1.05
N SER A 154 9.61 17.29 -0.84
CA SER A 154 10.79 17.52 0.01
C SER A 154 11.67 18.66 -0.55
N PHE A 155 11.93 18.66 -1.85
CA PHE A 155 12.74 19.70 -2.48
C PHE A 155 12.06 21.07 -2.48
N ALA A 156 10.73 21.12 -2.63
CA ALA A 156 9.99 22.38 -2.54
C ALA A 156 10.11 23.00 -1.13
N VAL A 157 10.01 22.18 -0.08
CA VAL A 157 10.14 22.61 1.32
C VAL A 157 11.56 23.09 1.62
N THR A 158 12.60 22.37 1.21
CA THR A 158 13.99 22.79 1.44
C THR A 158 14.34 24.05 0.67
N LEU A 159 13.85 24.17 -0.57
CA LEU A 159 14.01 25.37 -1.39
C LEU A 159 13.34 26.58 -0.74
N PHE A 160 12.16 26.42 -0.13
CA PHE A 160 11.50 27.47 0.64
C PHE A 160 12.30 27.85 1.90
N ALA A 161 12.72 26.87 2.70
CA ALA A 161 13.50 27.11 3.91
C ALA A 161 14.82 27.87 3.63
N GLY A 162 15.49 27.53 2.53
CA GLY A 162 16.70 28.21 2.08
C GLY A 162 16.51 29.70 1.75
N THR A 163 15.28 30.15 1.49
CA THR A 163 14.99 31.58 1.24
C THR A 163 15.15 32.46 2.47
N PHE A 164 15.29 31.92 3.68
CA PHE A 164 15.50 32.70 4.90
C PHE A 164 16.98 32.98 5.19
N VAL A 165 17.88 32.20 4.62
CA VAL A 165 19.33 32.28 4.88
C VAL A 165 20.07 32.82 3.64
N ARG A 166 21.28 33.36 3.82
CA ARG A 166 22.17 33.79 2.71
C ARG A 166 23.40 32.89 2.57
N GLU A 167 23.84 32.31 3.68
CA GLU A 167 24.98 31.40 3.71
C GLU A 167 24.58 29.97 3.33
N PRO A 168 25.38 29.26 2.51
CA PRO A 168 25.05 27.91 2.05
C PRO A 168 24.85 26.93 3.21
N VAL A 169 25.72 26.97 4.22
CA VAL A 169 25.67 26.05 5.36
C VAL A 169 24.39 26.25 6.19
N GLY A 170 23.99 27.51 6.43
CA GLY A 170 22.75 27.78 7.14
C GLY A 170 21.50 27.43 6.32
N ALA A 171 21.54 27.57 4.99
CA ALA A 171 20.47 27.11 4.10
C ALA A 171 20.31 25.58 4.16
N PHE A 172 21.42 24.84 4.22
CA PHE A 172 21.40 23.40 4.44
C PHE A 172 20.75 23.02 5.78
N VAL A 173 21.19 23.65 6.89
CA VAL A 173 20.69 23.33 8.24
C VAL A 173 19.20 23.65 8.37
N THR A 174 18.76 24.81 7.87
CA THR A 174 17.34 25.20 7.91
C THR A 174 16.47 24.33 7.03
N GLY A 175 16.95 23.96 5.83
CA GLY A 175 16.26 23.01 4.96
C GLY A 175 16.14 21.62 5.57
N ALA A 176 17.23 21.08 6.11
CA ALA A 176 17.23 19.79 6.79
C ALA A 176 16.32 19.79 8.02
N GLY A 177 16.36 20.85 8.83
CA GLY A 177 15.48 21.00 10.00
C GLY A 177 14.00 21.09 9.62
N ALA A 178 13.65 21.88 8.61
CA ALA A 178 12.27 21.99 8.14
C ALA A 178 11.75 20.66 7.59
N LEU A 179 12.55 19.95 6.79
CA LEU A 179 12.20 18.64 6.27
C LEU A 179 12.11 17.58 7.39
N PHE A 180 13.01 17.63 8.38
CA PHE A 180 12.97 16.74 9.54
C PHE A 180 11.67 16.87 10.32
N VAL A 181 11.28 18.11 10.65
CA VAL A 181 10.04 18.40 11.40
C VAL A 181 8.82 17.87 10.65
N LEU A 182 8.75 18.10 9.34
CA LEU A 182 7.66 17.60 8.50
C LEU A 182 7.62 16.06 8.48
N MET A 183 8.79 15.41 8.43
CA MET A 183 8.90 13.95 8.41
C MET A 183 8.55 13.32 9.76
N LEU A 184 8.93 13.96 10.88
CA LEU A 184 8.65 13.49 12.25
C LEU A 184 7.16 13.20 12.47
N CYS A 185 6.27 14.03 11.91
CA CYS A 185 4.82 13.85 12.02
C CYS A 185 4.30 12.51 11.50
N GLY A 186 5.05 11.85 10.61
CA GLY A 186 4.65 10.56 10.03
C GLY A 186 5.48 9.39 10.53
N TRP A 187 6.40 9.60 11.47
CA TRP A 187 7.27 8.54 11.95
C TRP A 187 6.62 7.77 13.09
N ASP A 188 6.39 6.47 12.88
CA ASP A 188 5.68 5.60 13.84
C ASP A 188 6.30 5.57 15.25
N VAL A 189 7.62 5.71 15.34
CA VAL A 189 8.33 5.73 16.63
C VAL A 189 8.02 7.02 17.39
N PHE A 190 8.02 8.15 16.67
CA PHE A 190 7.65 9.43 17.26
C PHE A 190 6.17 9.45 17.67
N GLY A 191 5.30 8.86 16.86
CA GLY A 191 3.88 8.70 17.20
C GLY A 191 3.66 7.97 18.52
N ARG A 192 4.41 6.89 18.77
CA ARG A 192 4.35 6.14 20.04
C ARG A 192 4.89 6.90 21.24
N LEU A 193 5.82 7.84 21.04
CA LEU A 193 6.33 8.69 22.12
C LEU A 193 5.36 9.81 22.48
N VAL A 194 4.55 10.24 21.51
CA VAL A 194 3.63 11.38 21.64
C VAL A 194 2.19 10.92 21.91
N SER A 195 1.86 9.65 21.68
CA SER A 195 0.52 9.08 21.91
C SER A 195 0.05 9.27 23.36
N ASP A 196 0.97 9.28 24.32
CA ASP A 196 0.63 9.49 25.73
C ASP A 196 0.36 10.96 26.07
N LEU A 197 0.80 11.89 25.20
CA LEU A 197 0.73 13.33 25.40
C LEU A 197 -0.38 14.01 24.57
N LEU A 198 -0.72 13.44 23.42
CA LEU A 198 -1.73 14.00 22.51
C LEU A 198 -2.93 13.06 22.38
N PRO A 199 -4.16 13.60 22.40
CA PRO A 199 -5.34 12.84 22.02
C PRO A 199 -5.20 12.21 20.63
N GLN A 200 -5.78 11.02 20.44
CA GLN A 200 -5.66 10.25 19.19
C GLN A 200 -6.04 11.06 17.93
N TRP A 201 -7.13 11.83 17.98
CA TRP A 201 -7.56 12.67 16.85
C TRP A 201 -6.52 13.73 16.44
N ALA A 202 -5.75 14.25 17.40
CA ALA A 202 -4.71 15.23 17.15
C ALA A 202 -3.48 14.57 16.50
N TRP A 203 -3.15 13.35 16.90
CA TRP A 203 -2.09 12.58 16.24
C TRP A 203 -2.48 12.20 14.80
N GLU A 204 -3.68 11.67 14.60
CA GLU A 204 -4.17 11.26 13.29
C GLU A 204 -4.13 12.41 12.28
N THR A 205 -4.53 13.62 12.71
CA THR A 205 -4.44 14.81 11.84
C THR A 205 -3.00 15.23 11.53
N LEU A 206 -2.05 15.06 12.45
CA LEU A 206 -0.64 15.38 12.22
C LEU A 206 0.02 14.45 11.19
N VAL A 207 -0.32 13.16 11.23
CA VAL A 207 0.23 12.11 10.34
C VAL A 207 -0.01 12.45 8.86
N VAL A 208 -1.17 13.03 8.54
CA VAL A 208 -1.58 13.38 7.16
C VAL A 208 -0.68 14.45 6.52
N TYR A 209 0.03 15.26 7.33
CA TYR A 209 0.96 16.28 6.81
C TYR A 209 2.36 15.76 6.49
N SER A 210 2.70 14.55 6.91
CA SER A 210 4.02 13.99 6.64
C SER A 210 4.10 13.46 5.20
N PRO A 211 5.21 13.70 4.49
CA PRO A 211 5.41 13.11 3.17
C PRO A 211 5.73 11.61 3.28
N LEU A 212 6.15 11.14 4.46
CA LEU A 212 6.47 9.74 4.72
C LEU A 212 5.24 8.84 4.58
N THR A 213 4.10 9.30 5.10
CA THR A 213 2.85 8.53 5.15
C THR A 213 2.31 8.29 3.76
N TRP A 214 2.25 9.34 2.94
CA TRP A 214 1.85 9.23 1.54
C TRP A 214 2.82 8.41 0.71
N SER A 215 4.13 8.50 0.97
CA SER A 215 5.12 7.67 0.28
C SER A 215 4.93 6.18 0.59
N GLN A 216 4.52 5.83 1.81
CA GLN A 216 4.25 4.44 2.19
C GLN A 216 2.96 3.93 1.56
N VAL A 217 1.88 4.71 1.61
CA VAL A 217 0.58 4.33 1.01
C VAL A 217 0.70 4.15 -0.51
N VAL A 218 1.28 5.13 -1.21
CA VAL A 218 1.51 5.03 -2.66
C VAL A 218 2.49 3.91 -3.00
N GLY A 219 3.47 3.66 -2.12
CA GLY A 219 4.43 2.57 -2.27
C GLY A 219 3.83 1.16 -2.23
N GLN A 220 2.60 1.00 -1.71
CA GLN A 220 1.90 -0.29 -1.67
C GLN A 220 1.13 -0.61 -2.96
N GLY A 221 1.13 0.28 -3.96
CA GLY A 221 0.32 0.11 -5.17
C GLY A 221 -0.96 0.95 -5.19
N LEU A 222 -1.36 1.51 -4.05
CA LEU A 222 -2.57 2.33 -3.93
C LEU A 222 -2.25 3.83 -4.06
N VAL A 223 -2.76 4.48 -5.11
CA VAL A 223 -2.60 5.93 -5.31
C VAL A 223 -3.91 6.66 -4.98
N PRO A 224 -4.13 7.08 -3.71
CA PRO A 224 -5.30 7.87 -3.36
C PRO A 224 -5.18 9.30 -3.93
N THR A 225 -6.31 9.90 -4.31
CA THR A 225 -6.38 11.32 -4.71
C THR A 225 -5.77 12.25 -3.66
N GLN A 226 -5.94 11.91 -2.38
CA GLN A 226 -5.40 12.65 -1.25
C GLN A 226 -3.86 12.76 -1.29
N ALA A 227 -3.14 11.72 -1.70
CA ALA A 227 -1.67 11.76 -1.82
C ALA A 227 -1.20 12.74 -2.91
N LEU A 228 -1.93 12.80 -4.02
CA LEU A 228 -1.65 13.72 -5.12
C LEU A 228 -1.95 15.17 -4.69
N ILE A 229 -3.07 15.39 -4.00
CA ILE A 229 -3.46 16.70 -3.49
C ILE A 229 -2.47 17.18 -2.43
N TYR A 230 -2.06 16.32 -1.49
CA TYR A 230 -1.02 16.62 -0.51
C TYR A 230 0.27 17.10 -1.20
N SER A 231 0.73 16.32 -2.18
CA SER A 231 1.97 16.61 -2.92
C SER A 231 1.87 17.95 -3.65
N LEU A 232 0.74 18.19 -4.34
CA LEU A 232 0.48 19.42 -5.08
C LEU A 232 0.39 20.64 -4.16
N LEU A 233 -0.36 20.55 -3.06
CA LEU A 233 -0.54 21.64 -2.09
C LEU A 233 0.78 21.99 -1.40
N THR A 234 1.57 20.98 -1.03
CA THR A 234 2.86 21.20 -0.36
C THR A 234 3.88 21.83 -1.31
N ILE A 235 3.94 21.39 -2.56
CA ILE A 235 4.80 21.99 -3.60
C ILE A 235 4.35 23.42 -3.90
N ALA A 236 3.08 23.61 -4.26
CA ALA A 236 2.54 24.92 -4.64
C ALA A 236 2.64 25.92 -3.48
N GLY A 237 2.27 25.51 -2.26
CA GLY A 237 2.38 26.34 -1.05
C GLY A 237 3.82 26.77 -0.79
N SER A 238 4.77 25.83 -0.79
CA SER A 238 6.19 26.14 -0.56
C SER A 238 6.76 27.09 -1.63
N LEU A 239 6.40 26.91 -2.90
CA LEU A 239 6.87 27.78 -3.99
C LEU A 239 6.23 29.18 -3.96
N LEU A 240 4.95 29.29 -3.60
CA LEU A 240 4.28 30.58 -3.42
C LEU A 240 4.90 31.38 -2.28
N LEU A 241 5.19 30.71 -1.16
CA LEU A 241 5.85 31.33 -0.02
C LEU A 241 7.28 31.75 -0.37
N ALA A 242 8.04 30.89 -1.05
CA ALA A 242 9.38 31.22 -1.54
C ALA A 242 9.35 32.44 -2.48
N HIS A 243 8.36 32.52 -3.36
CA HIS A 243 8.16 33.68 -4.23
C HIS A 243 7.94 34.98 -3.45
N TRP A 244 7.12 34.96 -2.39
CA TRP A 244 6.86 36.15 -1.59
C TRP A 244 8.07 36.59 -0.77
N VAL A 245 8.76 35.66 -0.11
CA VAL A 245 9.98 35.94 0.65
C VAL A 245 11.05 36.54 -0.28
N MET A 246 11.21 35.97 -1.48
CA MET A 246 12.15 36.50 -2.46
C MET A 246 11.75 37.89 -3.00
N GLY A 247 10.45 38.13 -3.19
CA GLY A 247 9.94 39.42 -3.63
C GLY A 247 10.26 40.55 -2.64
N GLU A 248 10.20 40.27 -1.34
CA GLU A 248 10.52 41.26 -0.32
C GLU A 248 12.04 41.42 -0.13
N ARG A 249 12.81 40.33 -0.24
CA ARG A 249 14.28 40.40 -0.27
C ARG A 249 14.81 41.34 -1.35
N ARG A 250 14.20 41.35 -2.55
CA ARG A 250 14.56 42.29 -3.63
C ARG A 250 14.34 43.77 -3.28
N ARG A 251 13.50 44.06 -2.28
CA ARG A 251 13.20 45.42 -1.81
C ARG A 251 14.15 45.88 -0.69
N GLY A 252 15.14 45.07 -0.32
CA GLY A 252 16.21 45.44 0.61
C GLY A 252 16.01 44.97 2.05
N GLY A 253 15.00 44.16 2.38
CA GLY A 253 14.80 43.63 3.73
C GLY A 253 13.70 42.58 3.86
N LEU A 254 13.58 41.97 5.05
CA LEU A 254 12.52 41.02 5.39
C LEU A 254 11.35 41.67 6.16
N SER A 255 11.49 42.93 6.58
CA SER A 255 10.49 43.62 7.42
C SER A 255 9.13 43.80 6.73
N GLY A 256 9.09 43.85 5.40
CA GLY A 256 7.83 43.91 4.65
C GLY A 256 7.01 42.61 4.66
N LEU A 257 7.58 41.49 5.13
CA LEU A 257 6.82 40.26 5.41
C LEU A 257 5.83 40.44 6.56
N LEU A 258 6.12 41.37 7.49
CA LEU A 258 5.25 41.69 8.63
C LEU A 258 4.11 42.66 8.29
N ARG A 259 3.97 43.07 7.03
CA ARG A 259 2.81 43.87 6.60
C ARG A 259 1.54 43.03 6.69
N ALA A 260 0.45 43.65 7.16
CA ALA A 260 -0.84 43.00 7.35
C ALA A 260 -1.29 42.22 6.11
N ASP A 261 -1.20 42.81 4.91
CA ASP A 261 -1.59 42.17 3.64
C ASP A 261 -0.77 40.92 3.30
N ARG A 262 0.51 40.88 3.70
CA ARG A 262 1.40 39.73 3.46
C ARG A 262 1.20 38.65 4.52
N LEU A 263 0.97 39.04 5.77
CA LEU A 263 0.61 38.12 6.85
C LEU A 263 -0.74 37.46 6.60
N SER A 264 -1.74 38.21 6.13
CA SER A 264 -3.05 37.64 5.77
C SER A 264 -2.94 36.67 4.58
N ALA A 265 -2.09 36.99 3.59
CA ALA A 265 -1.83 36.08 2.47
C ALA A 265 -1.07 34.81 2.93
N PHE A 266 -0.09 34.94 3.83
CA PHE A 266 0.60 33.80 4.45
C PHE A 266 -0.38 32.92 5.22
N ALA A 267 -1.21 33.53 6.06
CA ALA A 267 -2.25 32.83 6.80
C ALA A 267 -3.24 32.13 5.87
N ALA A 268 -3.61 32.74 4.73
CA ALA A 268 -4.47 32.11 3.74
C ALA A 268 -3.82 30.88 3.09
N VAL A 269 -2.54 30.95 2.70
CA VAL A 269 -1.83 29.80 2.13
C VAL A 269 -1.68 28.69 3.17
N MET A 270 -1.32 29.03 4.41
CA MET A 270 -1.27 28.07 5.52
C MET A 270 -2.63 27.45 5.80
N LEU A 271 -3.71 28.24 5.77
CA LEU A 271 -5.07 27.74 5.97
C LEU A 271 -5.50 26.81 4.84
N VAL A 272 -5.16 27.12 3.58
CA VAL A 272 -5.41 26.22 2.45
C VAL A 272 -4.61 24.92 2.58
N TRP A 273 -3.36 24.98 3.05
CA TRP A 273 -2.55 23.79 3.28
C TRP A 273 -3.09 22.95 4.47
N LEU A 274 -3.37 23.58 5.61
CA LEU A 274 -3.90 22.94 6.81
C LEU A 274 -5.33 22.40 6.64
N ALA A 275 -6.22 23.13 5.97
CA ALA A 275 -7.58 22.65 5.76
C ALA A 275 -7.68 21.73 4.53
N GLY A 276 -6.95 22.02 3.46
CA GLY A 276 -7.08 21.33 2.18
C GLY A 276 -6.65 19.87 2.21
N ILE A 277 -5.59 19.56 2.95
CA ILE A 277 -5.06 18.19 3.08
C ILE A 277 -6.07 17.24 3.77
N PRO A 278 -6.57 17.50 4.98
CA PRO A 278 -7.56 16.63 5.61
C PRO A 278 -8.92 16.67 4.87
N LEU A 279 -9.33 17.83 4.34
CA LEU A 279 -10.59 17.92 3.60
C LEU A 279 -10.58 17.10 2.30
N SER A 280 -9.41 16.84 1.73
CA SER A 280 -9.28 16.04 0.53
C SER A 280 -9.57 14.55 0.71
N GLU A 281 -9.68 14.05 1.95
CA GLU A 281 -10.23 12.72 2.24
C GLU A 281 -11.67 12.55 1.72
N ARG A 282 -12.44 13.65 1.65
CA ARG A 282 -13.82 13.64 1.17
C ARG A 282 -13.94 13.49 -0.34
N ILE A 283 -12.83 13.59 -1.08
CA ILE A 283 -12.83 13.49 -2.53
C ILE A 283 -12.66 12.02 -2.90
N PRO A 284 -13.72 11.33 -3.36
CA PRO A 284 -13.61 9.92 -3.72
C PRO A 284 -12.67 9.77 -4.92
N GLY A 285 -11.78 8.79 -4.85
CA GLY A 285 -10.88 8.45 -5.94
C GLY A 285 -9.62 7.76 -5.44
N GLN A 286 -9.39 6.56 -5.93
CA GLN A 286 -8.19 5.78 -5.67
C GLN A 286 -7.83 5.07 -6.96
N ILE A 287 -6.56 5.13 -7.34
CA ILE A 287 -6.03 4.37 -8.48
C ILE A 287 -5.26 3.21 -7.88
N ASP A 288 -5.78 2.00 -8.04
CA ASP A 288 -5.06 0.79 -7.69
C ASP A 288 -4.20 0.37 -8.87
N LEU A 289 -2.89 0.34 -8.65
CA LEU A 289 -1.91 -0.05 -9.65
C LEU A 289 -1.48 -1.51 -9.48
N THR A 290 -1.88 -2.21 -8.41
CA THR A 290 -1.51 -3.62 -8.17
C THR A 290 -1.97 -4.53 -9.32
N GLU A 291 -1.21 -5.58 -9.60
CA GLU A 291 -1.48 -6.52 -10.69
C GLU A 291 -2.79 -7.26 -10.49
N GLU A 292 -3.10 -7.63 -9.24
CA GLU A 292 -4.31 -8.36 -8.83
C GLU A 292 -5.42 -7.46 -8.28
N GLN A 293 -5.32 -6.13 -8.42
CA GLN A 293 -6.35 -5.19 -7.96
C GLN A 293 -6.71 -5.36 -6.46
N GLU A 294 -5.72 -5.58 -5.60
CA GLU A 294 -5.86 -5.90 -4.17
C GLU A 294 -6.63 -4.86 -3.34
N PHE A 295 -6.77 -3.64 -3.86
CA PHE A 295 -7.45 -2.52 -3.20
C PHE A 295 -8.78 -2.14 -3.86
N THR A 296 -9.19 -2.82 -4.93
CA THR A 296 -10.53 -2.66 -5.53
C THR A 296 -11.34 -3.95 -5.43
N LEU A 297 -12.66 -3.82 -5.21
CA LEU A 297 -13.53 -4.99 -5.10
C LEU A 297 -13.54 -5.79 -6.41
N HIS A 298 -13.23 -7.08 -6.28
CA HIS A 298 -13.25 -8.04 -7.38
C HIS A 298 -14.64 -8.14 -8.02
N ALA A 299 -14.69 -8.44 -9.32
CA ALA A 299 -15.96 -8.57 -10.04
C ALA A 299 -16.89 -9.62 -9.40
N GLY A 300 -16.33 -10.76 -8.95
CA GLY A 300 -17.09 -11.79 -8.24
C GLY A 300 -17.63 -11.33 -6.89
N THR A 301 -16.89 -10.48 -6.18
CA THR A 301 -17.35 -9.86 -4.93
C THR A 301 -18.55 -8.95 -5.19
N ARG A 302 -18.50 -8.12 -6.23
CA ARG A 302 -19.63 -7.25 -6.61
C ARG A 302 -20.88 -8.05 -6.94
N GLU A 303 -20.75 -9.16 -7.66
CA GLU A 303 -21.87 -10.04 -7.98
C GLU A 303 -22.51 -10.67 -6.73
N VAL A 304 -21.71 -11.08 -5.75
CA VAL A 304 -22.22 -11.56 -4.45
C VAL A 304 -22.92 -10.44 -3.69
N LEU A 305 -22.31 -9.25 -3.67
CA LEU A 305 -22.83 -8.07 -2.98
C LEU A 305 -24.18 -7.59 -3.56
N GLU A 306 -24.35 -7.61 -4.88
CA GLU A 306 -25.60 -7.24 -5.55
C GLU A 306 -26.74 -8.23 -5.28
N ARG A 307 -26.41 -9.48 -4.91
CA ARG A 307 -27.38 -10.54 -4.57
C ARG A 307 -27.66 -10.64 -3.07
N LEU A 308 -27.05 -9.78 -2.25
CA LEU A 308 -27.27 -9.80 -0.81
C LEU A 308 -28.68 -9.35 -0.47
N PRO A 309 -29.38 -10.07 0.41
CA PRO A 309 -30.68 -9.62 0.91
C PRO A 309 -30.55 -8.34 1.76
N GLU A 310 -31.56 -7.47 1.69
CA GLU A 310 -31.53 -6.13 2.33
C GLU A 310 -31.40 -6.19 3.87
N ASP A 311 -31.89 -7.26 4.54
CA ASP A 311 -31.81 -7.44 6.00
C ASP A 311 -30.48 -8.06 6.48
N THR A 312 -29.37 -7.87 5.74
CA THR A 312 -28.06 -8.42 6.12
C THR A 312 -27.30 -7.44 7.00
N MET A 313 -27.02 -7.82 8.25
CA MET A 313 -26.27 -7.00 9.22
C MET A 313 -24.88 -7.56 9.48
N LEU A 314 -23.84 -6.75 9.33
CA LEU A 314 -22.45 -7.13 9.61
C LEU A 314 -21.94 -6.44 10.88
N THR A 315 -21.51 -7.23 11.87
CA THR A 315 -20.93 -6.71 13.11
C THR A 315 -19.45 -7.07 13.19
N LEU A 316 -18.59 -6.05 13.18
CA LEU A 316 -17.16 -6.20 13.41
C LEU A 316 -16.86 -6.00 14.90
N TYR A 317 -16.32 -7.04 15.55
CA TYR A 317 -15.81 -6.97 16.92
C TYR A 317 -14.34 -6.59 16.89
N TRP A 318 -14.01 -5.40 17.38
CA TRP A 318 -12.66 -4.87 17.35
C TRP A 318 -12.35 -4.10 18.63
N SER A 319 -11.33 -4.56 19.38
CA SER A 319 -10.83 -3.89 20.59
C SER A 319 -10.06 -2.61 20.23
N ALA A 320 -10.78 -1.54 19.91
CA ALA A 320 -10.21 -0.28 19.45
C ALA A 320 -9.57 0.51 20.58
N THR A 321 -10.14 0.42 21.77
CA THR A 321 -9.72 1.09 23.01
C THR A 321 -8.51 0.43 23.69
N GLU A 322 -8.13 -0.78 23.28
CA GLU A 322 -7.00 -1.50 23.86
C GLU A 322 -5.65 -0.96 23.31
N ASP A 323 -4.92 -0.24 24.16
CA ASP A 323 -3.68 0.43 23.77
C ASP A 323 -2.52 -0.53 23.53
N THR A 324 -2.53 -1.68 24.21
CA THR A 324 -1.49 -2.71 24.16
C THR A 324 -1.45 -3.48 22.83
N VAL A 325 -2.47 -3.34 21.98
CA VAL A 325 -2.55 -4.02 20.68
C VAL A 325 -1.44 -3.54 19.73
N PRO A 326 -0.66 -4.44 19.11
CA PRO A 326 0.40 -4.07 18.18
C PRO A 326 -0.09 -3.21 17.03
N ALA A 327 0.73 -2.25 16.60
CA ALA A 327 0.40 -1.33 15.50
C ALA A 327 0.07 -2.04 14.18
N SER A 328 0.69 -3.20 13.92
CA SER A 328 0.38 -4.05 12.75
C SER A 328 -1.07 -4.53 12.77
N ILE A 329 -1.56 -4.99 13.93
CA ILE A 329 -2.95 -5.43 14.10
C ILE A 329 -3.90 -4.23 14.01
N LYS A 330 -3.56 -3.08 14.61
CA LYS A 330 -4.35 -1.84 14.45
C LYS A 330 -4.42 -1.36 12.99
N SER A 331 -3.35 -1.55 12.22
CA SER A 331 -3.36 -1.28 10.78
C SER A 331 -4.28 -2.25 10.03
N HIS A 332 -4.17 -3.55 10.34
CA HIS A 332 -4.99 -4.59 9.73
C HIS A 332 -6.49 -4.37 10.02
N ALA A 333 -6.87 -4.06 11.27
CA ALA A 333 -8.25 -3.73 11.63
C ALA A 333 -8.80 -2.52 10.86
N ARG A 334 -7.99 -1.46 10.68
CA ARG A 334 -8.36 -0.30 9.84
C ARG A 334 -8.55 -0.69 8.38
N ARG A 335 -7.72 -1.60 7.85
CA ARG A 335 -7.88 -2.15 6.49
C ARG A 335 -9.18 -2.94 6.36
N THR A 336 -9.51 -3.80 7.32
CA THR A 336 -10.78 -4.54 7.38
C THR A 336 -11.98 -3.61 7.39
N GLN A 337 -11.98 -2.60 8.28
CA GLN A 337 -13.05 -1.61 8.33
C GLN A 337 -13.20 -0.84 7.02
N SER A 338 -12.08 -0.49 6.38
CA SER A 338 -12.09 0.20 5.09
C SER A 338 -12.70 -0.68 3.99
N LEU A 339 -12.35 -1.98 3.97
CA LEU A 339 -12.88 -2.93 3.01
C LEU A 339 -14.39 -3.16 3.21
N ILE A 340 -14.85 -3.38 4.44
CA ILE A 340 -16.28 -3.49 4.78
C ILE A 340 -17.03 -2.23 4.36
N ARG A 341 -16.47 -1.05 4.62
CA ARG A 341 -17.07 0.23 4.22
C ARG A 341 -17.21 0.35 2.70
N GLU A 342 -16.21 -0.10 1.93
CA GLU A 342 -16.31 -0.13 0.47
C GLU A 342 -17.38 -1.13 -0.01
N MET A 343 -17.47 -2.32 0.60
CA MET A 343 -18.52 -3.29 0.31
C MET A 343 -19.92 -2.71 0.59
N ALA A 344 -20.08 -2.05 1.74
CA ALA A 344 -21.34 -1.41 2.14
C ALA A 344 -21.76 -0.27 1.20
N LYS A 345 -20.81 0.49 0.64
CA LYS A 345 -21.12 1.51 -0.38
C LYS A 345 -21.70 0.92 -1.67
N VAL A 346 -21.32 -0.31 -2.02
CA VAL A 346 -21.76 -0.96 -3.26
C VAL A 346 -23.14 -1.61 -3.10
N SER A 347 -23.38 -2.35 -2.02
CA SER A 347 -24.64 -3.09 -1.82
C SER A 347 -25.65 -2.40 -0.91
N GLY A 348 -25.27 -1.37 -0.16
CA GLY A 348 -26.10 -0.82 0.92
C GLY A 348 -26.16 -1.69 2.17
N LEU A 349 -25.19 -2.59 2.37
CA LEU A 349 -25.08 -3.44 3.56
C LEU A 349 -25.02 -2.62 4.85
N ASP A 350 -25.86 -2.94 5.82
CA ASP A 350 -25.77 -2.39 7.16
C ASP A 350 -24.59 -3.03 7.91
N TRP A 351 -23.77 -2.19 8.54
CA TRP A 351 -22.64 -2.65 9.33
C TRP A 351 -22.37 -1.77 10.54
N GLN A 352 -21.81 -2.37 11.58
CA GLN A 352 -21.39 -1.67 12.79
C GLN A 352 -20.05 -2.21 13.32
N VAL A 353 -19.37 -1.37 14.09
CA VAL A 353 -18.19 -1.77 14.87
C VAL A 353 -18.58 -1.78 16.34
N VAL A 354 -18.29 -2.87 17.02
CA VAL A 354 -18.52 -3.05 18.45
C VAL A 354 -17.17 -3.27 19.13
N ASP A 355 -16.90 -2.49 20.17
CA ASP A 355 -15.71 -2.66 21.01
C ASP A 355 -16.07 -3.54 22.22
N PRO A 356 -15.58 -4.79 22.29
CA PRO A 356 -15.80 -5.67 23.43
C PRO A 356 -14.82 -5.36 24.56
N GLU A 357 -15.14 -4.35 25.35
CA GLU A 357 -14.39 -4.00 26.57
C GLU A 357 -14.47 -5.13 27.61
N PRO A 358 -13.42 -5.33 28.44
CA PRO A 358 -13.45 -6.33 29.51
C PRO A 358 -14.65 -6.15 30.46
N ASP A 359 -15.31 -7.25 30.81
CA ASP A 359 -16.48 -7.32 31.70
C ASP A 359 -17.70 -6.52 31.19
N SER A 360 -17.80 -6.30 29.89
CA SER A 360 -18.91 -5.58 29.25
C SER A 360 -19.96 -6.50 28.59
N GLU A 361 -21.18 -5.99 28.38
CA GLU A 361 -22.20 -6.71 27.59
C GLU A 361 -21.72 -7.06 26.17
N PRO A 362 -21.04 -6.16 25.43
CA PRO A 362 -20.38 -6.48 24.16
C PRO A 362 -19.39 -7.65 24.20
N GLU A 363 -18.58 -7.81 25.25
CA GLU A 363 -17.66 -8.94 25.38
C GLU A 363 -18.43 -10.26 25.52
N ILE A 364 -19.46 -10.28 26.37
CA ILE A 364 -20.32 -11.46 26.55
C ILE A 364 -20.99 -11.83 25.22
N GLN A 365 -21.46 -10.84 24.46
CA GLN A 365 -22.05 -11.05 23.15
C GLN A 365 -21.03 -11.65 22.17
N ALA A 366 -19.82 -11.07 22.07
CA ALA A 366 -18.77 -11.56 21.18
C ALA A 366 -18.39 -13.03 21.49
N LEU A 367 -18.23 -13.36 22.78
CA LEU A 367 -17.93 -14.72 23.22
C LEU A 367 -19.09 -15.69 22.93
N SER A 368 -20.34 -15.26 23.12
CA SER A 368 -21.52 -16.07 22.79
C SER A 368 -21.61 -16.40 21.30
N GLN A 369 -21.16 -15.46 20.45
CA GLN A 369 -21.07 -15.64 19.00
C GLN A 369 -19.82 -16.41 18.56
N ARG A 370 -19.00 -16.89 19.51
CA ARG A 370 -17.74 -17.63 19.31
C ARG A 370 -16.66 -16.82 18.62
N ILE A 371 -16.62 -15.51 18.85
CA ILE A 371 -15.46 -14.70 18.50
C ILE A 371 -14.34 -15.00 19.49
N HIS A 372 -13.13 -15.22 18.98
CA HIS A 372 -12.00 -15.65 19.79
C HIS A 372 -11.32 -14.46 20.46
N LYS A 373 -11.00 -14.65 21.74
CA LYS A 373 -10.14 -13.78 22.54
C LYS A 373 -8.69 -14.14 22.22
N VAL A 374 -7.95 -13.21 21.61
CA VAL A 374 -6.58 -13.45 21.15
C VAL A 374 -5.61 -12.97 22.21
N PRO A 375 -4.81 -13.86 22.82
CA PRO A 375 -3.86 -13.49 23.87
C PRO A 375 -2.65 -12.76 23.27
N MET A 376 -2.15 -11.77 24.00
CA MET A 376 -0.95 -11.00 23.66
C MET A 376 0.21 -11.36 24.59
N SER A 377 1.43 -11.06 24.15
CA SER A 377 2.64 -11.27 24.96
C SER A 377 2.69 -10.38 26.22
N SER A 378 1.90 -9.30 26.27
CA SER A 378 1.75 -8.46 27.46
C SER A 378 0.97 -9.15 28.59
N GLY A 379 0.24 -10.23 28.29
CA GLY A 379 -0.70 -10.87 29.21
C GLY A 379 -2.15 -10.44 28.99
N ASP A 380 -2.37 -9.35 28.24
CA ASP A 380 -3.69 -8.89 27.84
C ASP A 380 -4.20 -9.65 26.62
N HIS A 381 -5.38 -9.26 26.13
CA HIS A 381 -6.02 -9.90 24.99
C HIS A 381 -6.78 -8.86 24.17
N PHE A 382 -7.08 -9.21 22.91
CA PHE A 382 -7.91 -8.38 22.06
C PHE A 382 -8.90 -9.25 21.27
N PHE A 383 -9.93 -8.60 20.74
CA PHE A 383 -10.86 -9.17 19.79
C PHE A 383 -10.65 -8.54 18.42
N LEU A 384 -10.62 -9.39 17.40
CA LEU A 384 -10.69 -8.98 16.00
C LEU A 384 -11.39 -10.07 15.21
N GLY A 385 -12.72 -10.01 15.19
CA GLY A 385 -13.55 -10.99 14.51
C GLY A 385 -14.84 -10.38 14.00
N LEU A 386 -15.63 -11.17 13.30
CA LEU A 386 -16.76 -10.66 12.53
C LEU A 386 -17.92 -11.63 12.53
N THR A 387 -19.13 -11.08 12.62
CA THR A 387 -20.36 -11.82 12.36
C THR A 387 -21.18 -11.16 11.27
N VAL A 388 -21.91 -12.00 10.56
CA VAL A 388 -22.89 -11.59 9.56
C VAL A 388 -24.20 -12.25 9.95
N GLU A 389 -25.26 -11.47 10.10
CA GLU A 389 -26.57 -11.92 10.50
C GLU A 389 -27.56 -11.66 9.38
N GLN A 390 -28.38 -12.65 9.04
CA GLN A 390 -29.41 -12.52 8.01
C GLN A 390 -30.57 -13.47 8.31
N GLY A 391 -31.78 -12.94 8.48
CA GLY A 391 -33.00 -13.75 8.66
C GLY A 391 -32.93 -14.80 9.78
N GLY A 392 -32.18 -14.51 10.85
CA GLY A 392 -31.95 -15.43 11.98
C GLY A 392 -30.80 -16.45 11.81
N ARG A 393 -30.10 -16.44 10.67
CA ARG A 393 -28.85 -17.20 10.47
C ARG A 393 -27.65 -16.30 10.81
N ILE A 394 -26.63 -16.87 11.46
CA ILE A 394 -25.42 -16.15 11.84
C ILE A 394 -24.19 -16.84 11.25
N GLY A 395 -23.50 -16.13 10.35
CA GLY A 395 -22.19 -16.46 9.82
C GLY A 395 -21.13 -15.79 10.69
N ARG A 396 -19.98 -16.44 10.88
CA ARG A 396 -18.94 -15.92 11.78
C ARG A 396 -17.53 -16.20 11.27
N ILE A 397 -16.67 -15.23 11.49
CA ILE A 397 -15.22 -15.33 11.36
C ILE A 397 -14.66 -15.13 12.79
N PRO A 398 -14.26 -16.21 13.49
CA PRO A 398 -13.86 -16.14 14.89
C PRO A 398 -12.67 -15.20 15.14
N TYR A 399 -11.74 -15.13 14.17
CA TYR A 399 -10.58 -14.26 14.20
C TYR A 399 -10.16 -13.91 12.77
N LEU A 400 -9.94 -12.62 12.50
CA LEU A 400 -9.36 -12.14 11.25
C LEU A 400 -7.84 -12.09 11.42
N ASP A 401 -7.17 -13.12 10.91
CA ASP A 401 -5.72 -13.29 11.06
C ASP A 401 -4.96 -12.39 10.08
N ILE A 402 -4.04 -11.58 10.60
CA ILE A 402 -3.15 -10.73 9.80
C ILE A 402 -2.34 -11.52 8.77
N ARG A 403 -2.05 -12.80 9.03
CA ARG A 403 -1.34 -13.67 8.07
C ARG A 403 -2.16 -13.99 6.82
N ARG A 404 -3.48 -13.79 6.87
CA ARG A 404 -4.42 -13.97 5.76
C ARG A 404 -4.88 -12.62 5.19
N GLU A 405 -4.11 -11.55 5.40
CA GLU A 405 -4.47 -10.20 4.93
C GLU A 405 -4.75 -10.13 3.42
N SER A 406 -4.01 -10.89 2.60
CA SER A 406 -4.25 -10.98 1.15
C SER A 406 -5.56 -11.69 0.77
N LEU A 407 -6.11 -12.52 1.66
CA LEU A 407 -7.36 -13.27 1.45
C LEU A 407 -8.56 -12.63 2.17
N LEU A 408 -8.38 -11.44 2.74
CA LEU A 408 -9.40 -10.79 3.58
C LEU A 408 -10.72 -10.57 2.83
N GLU A 409 -10.67 -10.11 1.58
CA GLU A 409 -11.86 -9.94 0.74
C GLU A 409 -12.59 -11.27 0.54
N TYR A 410 -11.85 -12.32 0.18
CA TYR A 410 -12.39 -13.66 0.00
C TYR A 410 -13.06 -14.19 1.28
N ASP A 411 -12.40 -14.06 2.43
CA ASP A 411 -12.92 -14.51 3.72
C ASP A 411 -14.23 -13.78 4.08
N LEU A 412 -14.32 -12.47 3.84
CA LEU A 412 -15.54 -11.67 4.05
C LEU A 412 -16.67 -12.07 3.11
N VAL A 413 -16.38 -12.19 1.82
CA VAL A 413 -17.36 -12.58 0.79
C VAL A 413 -17.88 -13.99 1.04
N GLN A 414 -17.03 -14.91 1.49
CA GLN A 414 -17.44 -16.25 1.85
C GLN A 414 -18.38 -16.25 3.07
N ALA A 415 -18.11 -15.43 4.08
CA ALA A 415 -19.00 -15.28 5.24
C ALA A 415 -20.38 -14.71 4.84
N LEU A 416 -20.40 -13.74 3.92
CA LEU A 416 -21.62 -13.15 3.36
C LEU A 416 -22.40 -14.16 2.49
N ASN A 417 -21.73 -14.83 1.55
CA ASN A 417 -22.35 -15.77 0.62
C ASN A 417 -22.87 -17.04 1.32
N GLY A 418 -22.18 -17.49 2.38
CA GLY A 418 -22.57 -18.66 3.16
C GLY A 418 -23.98 -18.56 3.77
N LEU A 419 -24.50 -17.35 3.98
CA LEU A 419 -25.83 -17.11 4.56
C LEU A 419 -26.96 -17.14 3.54
N SER A 420 -26.68 -16.70 2.32
CA SER A 420 -27.63 -16.72 1.19
C SER A 420 -27.86 -18.14 0.67
N ARG A 421 -26.92 -19.08 0.88
CA ARG A 421 -27.04 -20.46 0.42
C ARG A 421 -28.09 -21.25 1.22
N GLN A 422 -28.99 -21.93 0.52
CA GLN A 422 -30.00 -22.82 1.13
C GLN A 422 -29.42 -24.18 1.53
N SER A 423 -28.41 -24.67 0.81
CA SER A 423 -27.69 -25.91 1.09
C SER A 423 -26.19 -25.75 0.78
N THR A 424 -25.33 -26.42 1.56
CA THR A 424 -23.89 -26.50 1.28
C THR A 424 -23.63 -27.50 0.15
N PRO A 425 -23.01 -27.10 -0.97
CA PRO A 425 -22.73 -28.02 -2.05
C PRO A 425 -21.77 -29.13 -1.60
N LYS A 426 -22.03 -30.34 -2.07
CA LYS A 426 -21.24 -31.53 -1.76
C LYS A 426 -20.29 -31.84 -2.90
N ILE A 427 -19.00 -31.89 -2.58
CA ILE A 427 -17.92 -32.12 -3.55
C ILE A 427 -17.30 -33.48 -3.29
N ALA A 428 -17.30 -34.35 -4.29
CA ALA A 428 -16.52 -35.59 -4.27
C ALA A 428 -15.18 -35.37 -4.97
N ILE A 429 -14.08 -35.64 -4.28
CA ILE A 429 -12.73 -35.62 -4.88
C ILE A 429 -12.28 -37.07 -5.08
N VAL A 430 -12.10 -37.47 -6.34
CA VAL A 430 -11.55 -38.76 -6.72
C VAL A 430 -10.09 -38.54 -7.12
N SER A 431 -9.16 -39.05 -6.30
CA SER A 431 -7.74 -38.91 -6.57
C SER A 431 -6.93 -40.07 -5.99
N PRO A 432 -5.98 -40.64 -6.75
CA PRO A 432 -4.98 -41.56 -6.19
C PRO A 432 -3.92 -40.85 -5.35
N LEU A 433 -3.84 -39.52 -5.43
CA LEU A 433 -2.87 -38.69 -4.68
C LEU A 433 -3.36 -38.38 -3.26
N LEU A 434 -4.66 -38.56 -3.00
CA LEU A 434 -5.31 -38.20 -1.75
C LEU A 434 -5.84 -39.44 -1.05
N PRO A 435 -5.31 -39.82 0.13
CA PRO A 435 -5.96 -40.83 0.94
C PRO A 435 -7.28 -40.31 1.48
N SER A 436 -8.25 -41.19 1.77
CA SER A 436 -9.56 -40.81 2.30
C SER A 436 -9.48 -40.01 3.61
N SER A 437 -8.41 -40.21 4.40
CA SER A 437 -8.13 -39.44 5.62
C SER A 437 -7.82 -37.97 5.36
N ALA A 438 -7.48 -37.58 4.13
CA ALA A 438 -7.32 -36.17 3.75
C ALA A 438 -8.63 -35.38 3.85
N ALA A 439 -9.79 -36.04 3.85
CA ALA A 439 -11.07 -35.40 4.15
C ALA A 439 -11.22 -35.00 5.64
N LEU A 440 -10.48 -35.64 6.56
CA LEU A 440 -10.65 -35.47 8.00
C LEU A 440 -9.53 -34.69 8.69
N ALA A 441 -8.30 -34.72 8.16
CA ALA A 441 -7.14 -34.07 8.76
C ALA A 441 -6.56 -32.96 7.88
N GLU A 442 -6.09 -31.89 8.51
CA GLU A 442 -5.22 -30.91 7.86
C GLU A 442 -3.81 -31.50 7.72
N ARG A 443 -3.23 -31.38 6.52
CA ARG A 443 -1.89 -31.87 6.19
C ARG A 443 -1.10 -30.78 5.48
N GLU A 444 0.19 -30.69 5.79
CA GLU A 444 1.13 -29.87 5.02
C GLU A 444 1.08 -30.26 3.53
N GLY A 445 1.02 -29.25 2.66
CA GLY A 445 0.92 -29.43 1.21
C GLY A 445 -0.50 -29.61 0.65
N LEU A 446 -1.55 -29.65 1.50
CA LEU A 446 -2.96 -29.74 1.09
C LEU A 446 -3.79 -28.51 1.51
N SER A 447 -3.20 -27.31 1.45
CA SER A 447 -3.87 -26.05 1.82
C SER A 447 -5.17 -25.81 1.05
N PHE A 448 -5.22 -26.19 -0.25
CA PHE A 448 -6.44 -26.07 -1.05
C PHE A 448 -7.61 -26.89 -0.48
N MET A 449 -7.32 -28.03 0.16
CA MET A 449 -8.32 -28.91 0.76
C MET A 449 -8.92 -28.26 2.01
N ALA A 450 -8.08 -27.61 2.83
CA ALA A 450 -8.54 -26.84 3.98
C ALA A 450 -9.47 -25.71 3.51
N GLU A 451 -9.13 -25.02 2.42
CA GLU A 451 -9.95 -23.93 1.90
C GLU A 451 -11.29 -24.41 1.32
N LEU A 452 -11.30 -25.52 0.58
CA LEU A 452 -12.54 -26.14 0.07
C LEU A 452 -13.50 -26.53 1.21
N LYS A 453 -12.98 -27.12 2.29
CA LYS A 453 -13.78 -27.54 3.45
C LYS A 453 -14.43 -26.37 4.21
N ARG A 454 -13.93 -25.13 4.04
CA ARG A 454 -14.55 -23.95 4.66
C ARG A 454 -15.86 -23.56 3.98
N ALA A 455 -16.04 -23.90 2.69
CA ALA A 455 -17.19 -23.48 1.89
C ALA A 455 -18.09 -24.65 1.44
N TYR A 456 -17.55 -25.87 1.40
CA TYR A 456 -18.18 -27.04 0.79
C TYR A 456 -18.08 -28.27 1.70
N ASP A 457 -19.03 -29.18 1.55
CA ASP A 457 -18.95 -30.50 2.18
C ASP A 457 -18.13 -31.43 1.28
N VAL A 458 -16.89 -31.70 1.68
CA VAL A 458 -15.90 -32.39 0.84
C VAL A 458 -15.74 -33.84 1.25
N ALA A 459 -16.02 -34.75 0.33
CA ALA A 459 -15.78 -36.18 0.47
C ALA A 459 -14.62 -36.61 -0.45
N VAL A 460 -13.58 -37.23 0.12
CA VAL A 460 -12.52 -37.87 -0.68
C VAL A 460 -12.95 -39.31 -0.97
N VAL A 461 -13.20 -39.60 -2.25
CA VAL A 461 -13.61 -40.93 -2.72
C VAL A 461 -12.37 -41.68 -3.19
N PRO A 462 -12.09 -42.88 -2.65
CA PRO A 462 -10.97 -43.69 -3.11
C PRO A 462 -11.10 -44.02 -4.60
N PHE A 463 -10.03 -43.81 -5.38
CA PHE A 463 -10.02 -44.01 -6.84
C PHE A 463 -10.32 -45.45 -7.29
N PHE A 464 -10.21 -46.43 -6.38
CA PHE A 464 -10.51 -47.84 -6.63
C PHE A 464 -11.96 -48.24 -6.36
N LYS A 465 -12.83 -47.31 -5.91
CA LYS A 465 -14.27 -47.57 -5.82
C LYS A 465 -14.90 -47.61 -7.22
N THR A 466 -16.06 -48.24 -7.31
CA THR A 466 -16.82 -48.42 -8.56
C THR A 466 -17.96 -47.42 -8.72
N GLU A 467 -18.36 -46.69 -7.68
CA GLU A 467 -19.53 -45.81 -7.70
C GLU A 467 -19.29 -44.49 -6.94
N ILE A 468 -19.89 -43.39 -7.45
CA ILE A 468 -19.92 -42.10 -6.76
C ILE A 468 -20.98 -42.18 -5.65
N PRO A 469 -20.70 -41.69 -4.43
CA PRO A 469 -21.72 -41.54 -3.39
C PRO A 469 -22.94 -40.73 -3.88
N SER A 470 -24.13 -41.08 -3.39
CA SER A 470 -25.34 -40.34 -3.72
C SER A 470 -25.38 -38.95 -3.06
N GLY A 471 -26.02 -37.99 -3.73
CA GLY A 471 -26.18 -36.62 -3.23
C GLY A 471 -24.93 -35.75 -3.34
N ILE A 472 -24.02 -36.07 -4.25
CA ILE A 472 -22.89 -35.21 -4.64
C ILE A 472 -23.37 -34.21 -5.70
N ASP A 473 -22.91 -32.96 -5.63
CA ASP A 473 -23.24 -31.90 -6.60
C ASP A 473 -22.11 -31.70 -7.63
N VAL A 474 -20.86 -31.89 -7.19
CA VAL A 474 -19.66 -31.72 -8.03
C VAL A 474 -18.68 -32.87 -7.82
N VAL A 475 -18.14 -33.40 -8.91
CA VAL A 475 -17.04 -34.38 -8.89
C VAL A 475 -15.76 -33.73 -9.39
N ILE A 476 -14.67 -33.84 -8.63
CA ILE A 476 -13.33 -33.41 -9.00
C ILE A 476 -12.48 -34.66 -9.22
N LEU A 477 -12.06 -34.89 -10.47
CA LEU A 477 -11.08 -35.91 -10.83
C LEU A 477 -9.69 -35.27 -10.80
N MET A 478 -8.81 -35.72 -9.91
CA MET A 478 -7.47 -35.14 -9.76
C MET A 478 -6.39 -36.22 -9.90
N GLY A 479 -5.65 -36.20 -11.02
CA GLY A 479 -4.59 -37.17 -11.31
C GLY A 479 -5.06 -38.64 -11.39
N ALA A 480 -6.37 -38.84 -11.56
CA ALA A 480 -7.04 -40.13 -11.60
C ALA A 480 -7.03 -40.71 -13.03
N ASP A 481 -5.83 -40.90 -13.58
CA ASP A 481 -5.63 -41.35 -14.97
C ASP A 481 -6.10 -42.80 -15.22
N ILE A 482 -6.32 -43.58 -14.15
CA ILE A 482 -6.78 -44.98 -14.20
C ILE A 482 -7.95 -45.10 -13.22
N LEU A 483 -9.12 -45.46 -13.75
CA LEU A 483 -10.37 -45.68 -13.02
C LEU A 483 -10.97 -47.01 -13.47
N HIS A 484 -11.77 -47.64 -12.59
CA HIS A 484 -12.59 -48.78 -12.99
C HIS A 484 -13.62 -48.37 -14.06
N GLU A 485 -13.94 -49.27 -14.99
CA GLU A 485 -14.95 -49.04 -16.03
C GLU A 485 -16.32 -48.68 -15.42
N ASP A 486 -16.70 -49.36 -14.33
CA ASP A 486 -17.93 -49.06 -13.59
C ASP A 486 -17.93 -47.64 -12.99
N MET A 487 -16.77 -47.18 -12.50
CA MET A 487 -16.60 -45.83 -11.95
C MET A 487 -16.71 -44.77 -13.06
N LEU A 488 -16.14 -45.04 -14.23
CA LEU A 488 -16.29 -44.19 -15.42
C LEU A 488 -17.75 -44.10 -15.85
N TYR A 489 -18.46 -45.23 -15.90
CA TYR A 489 -19.89 -45.26 -16.19
C TYR A 489 -20.70 -44.47 -15.15
N SER A 490 -20.38 -44.62 -13.85
CA SER A 490 -21.02 -43.84 -12.78
C SER A 490 -20.79 -42.32 -12.94
N ILE A 491 -19.59 -41.89 -13.32
CA ILE A 491 -19.27 -40.48 -13.61
C ILE A 491 -20.04 -39.99 -14.85
N ASP A 492 -20.10 -40.79 -15.91
CA ASP A 492 -20.86 -40.47 -17.12
C ASP A 492 -22.35 -40.25 -16.80
N GLN A 493 -22.97 -41.19 -16.07
CA GLN A 493 -24.36 -41.06 -15.64
C GLN A 493 -24.58 -39.84 -14.72
N PHE A 494 -23.62 -39.53 -13.86
CA PHE A 494 -23.67 -38.34 -13.00
C PHE A 494 -23.69 -37.04 -13.82
N VAL A 495 -22.83 -36.93 -14.85
CA VAL A 495 -22.79 -35.76 -15.73
C VAL A 495 -24.07 -35.69 -16.58
N MET A 496 -24.55 -36.81 -17.10
CA MET A 496 -25.81 -36.88 -17.87
C MET A 496 -27.03 -36.47 -17.04
N ALA A 497 -27.00 -36.71 -15.72
CA ALA A 497 -28.03 -36.25 -14.79
C ALA A 497 -27.94 -34.75 -14.43
N GLY A 498 -26.96 -34.03 -14.99
CA GLY A 498 -26.75 -32.59 -14.76
C GLY A 498 -25.71 -32.27 -13.67
N GLY A 499 -25.00 -33.27 -13.15
CA GLY A 499 -23.90 -33.08 -12.21
C GLY A 499 -22.70 -32.37 -12.85
N SER A 500 -21.96 -31.58 -12.05
CA SER A 500 -20.79 -30.85 -12.54
C SER A 500 -19.50 -31.65 -12.36
N LEU A 501 -18.69 -31.73 -13.42
CA LEU A 501 -17.41 -32.45 -13.41
C LEU A 501 -16.25 -31.48 -13.65
N ILE A 502 -15.24 -31.54 -12.78
CA ILE A 502 -13.95 -30.88 -12.95
C ILE A 502 -12.89 -31.96 -13.14
N ALA A 503 -12.21 -31.96 -14.28
CA ALA A 503 -11.16 -32.93 -14.60
C ALA A 503 -9.78 -32.25 -14.61
N MET A 504 -8.95 -32.56 -13.62
CA MET A 504 -7.56 -32.13 -13.47
C MET A 504 -6.63 -33.31 -13.76
N ILE A 505 -6.45 -33.62 -15.04
CA ILE A 505 -5.69 -34.78 -15.51
C ILE A 505 -4.41 -34.29 -16.19
N ASP A 506 -3.30 -34.98 -15.96
CA ASP A 506 -2.02 -34.69 -16.62
C ASP A 506 -1.97 -35.39 -18.00
N PRO A 507 -1.97 -34.66 -19.13
CA PRO A 507 -1.89 -35.26 -20.45
C PRO A 507 -0.52 -35.88 -20.77
N PHE A 508 0.52 -35.65 -19.94
CA PHE A 508 1.89 -36.12 -20.15
C PHE A 508 2.41 -37.01 -19.00
N SER A 509 1.53 -37.75 -18.33
CA SER A 509 1.87 -38.74 -17.29
C SER A 509 2.76 -39.87 -17.86
N ARG A 510 4.08 -39.67 -17.86
CA ARG A 510 5.05 -40.60 -18.48
C ARG A 510 5.50 -41.75 -17.56
N VAL A 511 5.47 -41.59 -16.23
CA VAL A 511 5.84 -42.64 -15.26
C VAL A 511 5.13 -42.40 -13.92
N LYS A 512 4.21 -43.28 -13.51
CA LYS A 512 3.65 -43.32 -12.14
C LYS A 512 4.48 -44.24 -11.25
N ARG A 513 4.94 -43.74 -10.09
CA ARG A 513 5.63 -44.57 -9.07
C ARG A 513 4.78 -45.77 -8.59
N ALA A 514 3.45 -45.69 -8.67
CA ALA A 514 2.55 -46.79 -8.35
C ALA A 514 2.73 -48.01 -9.28
N ASN A 515 3.23 -47.82 -10.50
CA ASN A 515 3.50 -48.91 -11.45
C ASN A 515 4.80 -49.67 -11.15
N ASN A 516 5.64 -49.20 -10.22
CA ASN A 516 6.90 -49.85 -9.86
C ASN A 516 6.76 -50.92 -8.76
N VAL A 517 5.54 -51.22 -8.30
CA VAL A 517 5.30 -52.36 -7.41
C VAL A 517 4.72 -53.52 -8.23
N THR A 518 5.45 -53.95 -9.26
CA THR A 518 5.34 -55.35 -9.69
C THR A 518 6.03 -56.16 -8.61
N ASN A 519 5.28 -56.86 -7.77
CA ASN A 519 5.84 -57.91 -6.94
C ASN A 519 6.05 -59.11 -7.88
N PRO A 520 7.28 -59.46 -8.30
CA PRO A 520 7.46 -60.61 -9.17
C PRO A 520 7.12 -61.87 -8.36
N SER A 521 5.96 -62.47 -8.61
CA SER A 521 5.75 -63.87 -8.27
C SER A 521 6.54 -64.71 -9.28
N PRO A 522 7.35 -65.68 -8.83
CA PRO A 522 7.92 -66.66 -9.75
C PRO A 522 6.77 -67.40 -10.45
N SER A 523 6.93 -67.67 -11.74
CA SER A 523 6.07 -68.59 -12.48
C SER A 523 6.20 -69.99 -11.87
N ASP A 524 5.06 -70.63 -11.56
CA ASP A 524 5.01 -72.04 -11.13
C ASP A 524 5.15 -73.01 -12.33
N GLU A 525 5.32 -72.51 -13.55
CA GLU A 525 5.64 -73.33 -14.72
C GLU A 525 7.17 -73.37 -14.92
N ILE A 526 7.74 -74.55 -14.68
CA ILE A 526 9.12 -74.96 -15.04
C ILE A 526 9.12 -75.47 -16.48
#